data_AF-A0A8J7XZW1-F1
#
_entry.id   AF-A0A8J7XZW1-F1
#
_cell.length_a   1.000
_cell.length_b   1.000
_cell.length_c   1.000
_cell.angle_alpha   90.00
_cell.angle_beta   90.00
_cell.angle_gamma   90.00
#
_symmetry.space_group_name_H-M   'P 1'
#
loop_
_entity.id
_entity.type
_entity.pdbx_description
1 polymer ?
#
loop_
_entity_poly.entity_id
_entity_poly.type
_entity_poly.pdbx_seq_one_letter_code
_entity_poly.pdbx_strand_id
1 'polypeptide(L)'
;PIVNGGVFGETVLRNCKNVDEAMQFIEQYDLSSLGDMQFLFADAEGNSMALCPGTDGKMKVVSKAGVYQVTTNFNLLQRNQGYPCWRYNTASEMLSYIKSEDHLTVEYFLEVVRATCNQGTTYSTIYDPVHRTAYFYNKQNFEDVAVFDLKEELEKGNHSYDAFRLFPKKAAEEPEESESPGEVTEPEEPQPVTKGTSPGSLSGFLFAISAVALIILVALVYRKMKKVKEEVH
;
A
#
# COMPACT_ATOMS: atom_id res chain seq x y z
N PRO A 1 -11.08 13.30 18.80
CA PRO A 1 -12.19 13.39 17.81
C PRO A 1 -12.40 12.04 17.12
N ILE A 2 -13.64 11.72 16.69
CA ILE A 2 -13.91 10.56 15.82
C ILE A 2 -13.52 10.95 14.39
N VAL A 3 -12.84 10.06 13.67
CA VAL A 3 -12.22 10.38 12.38
C VAL A 3 -12.56 9.36 11.28
N ASN A 4 -12.65 9.87 10.05
CA ASN A 4 -12.68 9.04 8.83
C ASN A 4 -11.25 8.63 8.46
N GLY A 5 -11.04 7.39 8.02
CA GLY A 5 -9.71 6.86 7.74
C GLY A 5 -8.92 7.57 6.63
N GLY A 6 -9.59 8.04 5.56
CA GLY A 6 -8.93 8.79 4.49
C GLY A 6 -8.40 10.14 4.99
N VAL A 7 -9.18 10.81 5.85
CA VAL A 7 -8.81 12.08 6.48
C VAL A 7 -7.74 11.89 7.55
N PHE A 8 -7.77 10.76 8.25
CA PHE A 8 -6.87 10.50 9.37
C PHE A 8 -5.40 10.40 8.93
N GLY A 9 -5.11 9.61 7.89
CA GLY A 9 -3.74 9.48 7.37
C GLY A 9 -3.16 10.82 6.92
N GLU A 10 -3.95 11.61 6.18
CA GLU A 10 -3.57 12.96 5.77
C GLU A 10 -3.33 13.88 6.98
N THR A 11 -4.19 13.81 8.00
CA THR A 11 -4.04 14.61 9.23
C THR A 11 -2.73 14.30 9.93
N VAL A 12 -2.33 13.03 10.04
CA VAL A 12 -1.03 12.65 10.61
C VAL A 12 0.11 13.24 9.76
N LEU A 13 0.07 13.06 8.43
CA LEU A 13 1.11 13.57 7.52
C LEU A 13 1.26 15.10 7.56
N ARG A 14 0.17 15.85 7.82
CA ARG A 14 0.20 17.31 7.92
C ARG A 14 0.76 17.84 9.25
N ASN A 15 0.68 17.05 10.32
CA ASN A 15 0.96 17.52 11.69
C ASN A 15 2.20 16.89 12.33
N CYS A 16 2.76 15.83 11.74
CA CYS A 16 3.86 15.08 12.33
C CYS A 16 5.06 15.04 11.38
N LYS A 17 6.25 15.32 11.92
CA LYS A 17 7.51 15.28 11.18
C LYS A 17 8.10 13.86 11.10
N ASN A 18 7.89 13.03 12.12
CA ASN A 18 8.46 11.69 12.23
C ASN A 18 7.49 10.72 12.92
N VAL A 19 7.87 9.44 13.00
CA VAL A 19 7.03 8.37 13.56
C VAL A 19 6.78 8.56 15.05
N ASP A 20 7.73 9.09 15.81
CA ASP A 20 7.57 9.35 17.24
C ASP A 20 6.50 10.41 17.51
N GLU A 21 6.52 11.51 16.77
CA GLU A 21 5.47 12.53 16.81
C GLU A 21 4.12 11.96 16.37
N ALA A 22 4.11 11.12 15.33
CA ALA A 22 2.89 10.46 14.86
C ALA A 22 2.29 9.55 15.94
N MET A 23 3.09 8.76 16.66
CA MET A 23 2.60 7.93 17.78
C MET A 23 1.90 8.78 18.84
N GLN A 24 2.54 9.87 19.29
CA GLN A 24 1.98 10.77 20.30
C GLN A 24 0.73 11.51 19.81
N PHE A 25 0.70 11.88 18.54
CA PHE A 25 -0.44 12.56 17.93
C PHE A 25 -1.66 11.64 17.83
N ILE A 26 -1.44 10.39 17.46
CA ILE A 26 -2.50 9.37 17.27
C ILE A 26 -3.24 9.07 18.59
N GLU A 27 -2.56 9.10 19.72
CA GLU A 27 -3.16 8.88 21.06
C GLU A 27 -4.26 9.88 21.41
N GLN A 28 -4.32 11.02 20.72
CA GLN A 28 -5.30 12.08 20.95
C GLN A 28 -6.65 11.83 20.26
N TYR A 29 -6.74 10.78 19.43
CA TYR A 29 -7.91 10.48 18.60
C TYR A 29 -8.66 9.23 19.06
N ASP A 30 -9.99 9.26 18.89
CA ASP A 30 -10.79 8.04 18.99
C ASP A 30 -10.86 7.41 17.60
N LEU A 31 -10.22 6.25 17.48
CA LEU A 31 -10.06 5.54 16.22
C LEU A 31 -10.98 4.32 16.08
N SER A 32 -11.94 4.16 16.99
CA SER A 32 -12.91 3.05 16.96
C SER A 32 -13.72 2.99 15.65
N SER A 33 -13.86 4.11 14.94
CA SER A 33 -14.55 4.20 13.64
C SER A 33 -13.72 3.74 12.43
N LEU A 34 -12.43 3.42 12.60
CA LEU A 34 -11.56 3.03 11.49
C LEU A 34 -11.77 1.58 11.02
N GLY A 35 -12.56 0.79 11.74
CA GLY A 35 -12.91 -0.59 11.36
C GLY A 35 -11.67 -1.46 11.17
N ASP A 36 -11.58 -2.15 10.04
CA ASP A 36 -10.48 -3.06 9.69
C ASP A 36 -9.30 -2.38 8.97
N MET A 37 -9.28 -1.04 8.91
CA MET A 37 -8.19 -0.32 8.25
C MET A 37 -6.85 -0.55 8.97
N GLN A 38 -5.77 -0.60 8.19
CA GLN A 38 -4.42 -0.59 8.71
C GLN A 38 -3.62 0.53 8.05
N PHE A 39 -2.80 1.21 8.84
CA PHE A 39 -1.92 2.26 8.36
C PHE A 39 -0.47 1.83 8.59
N LEU A 40 0.40 2.10 7.63
CA LEU A 40 1.85 1.99 7.80
C LEU A 40 2.44 3.40 7.69
N PHE A 41 3.14 3.82 8.74
CA PHE A 41 3.87 5.08 8.78
C PHE A 41 5.36 4.79 8.87
N ALA A 42 6.14 5.61 8.19
CA ALA A 42 7.60 5.55 8.22
C ALA A 42 8.18 6.96 8.04
N ASP A 43 9.42 7.15 8.48
CA ASP A 43 10.12 8.43 8.39
C ASP A 43 11.53 8.32 7.81
N ALA A 44 12.13 9.47 7.53
CA ALA A 44 13.49 9.58 7.00
C ALA A 44 14.59 9.10 7.96
N GLU A 45 14.27 8.86 9.24
CA GLU A 45 15.20 8.33 10.23
C GLU A 45 15.21 6.80 10.24
N GLY A 46 14.34 6.16 9.48
CA GLY A 46 14.20 4.72 9.46
C GLY A 46 13.43 4.18 10.66
N ASN A 47 12.52 4.96 11.23
CA ASN A 47 11.50 4.41 12.12
C ASN A 47 10.28 4.03 11.28
N SER A 48 9.53 3.02 11.73
CA SER A 48 8.20 2.74 11.19
C SER A 48 7.29 2.14 12.25
N MET A 49 6.00 2.34 12.04
CA MET A 49 4.94 1.74 12.81
C MET A 49 3.78 1.33 11.92
N ALA A 50 3.13 0.23 12.27
CA ALA A 50 1.81 -0.11 11.75
C ALA A 50 0.75 0.19 12.82
N LEU A 51 -0.37 0.76 12.41
CA LEU A 51 -1.54 0.96 13.24
C LEU A 51 -2.61 -0.04 12.80
N CYS A 52 -2.96 -0.96 13.69
CA CYS A 52 -3.78 -2.13 13.37
C CYS A 52 -4.98 -2.27 14.33
N PRO A 53 -6.13 -2.82 13.90
CA PRO A 53 -7.23 -3.08 14.80
C PRO A 53 -6.88 -4.23 15.77
N GLY A 54 -6.98 -3.97 17.06
CA GLY A 54 -6.84 -4.97 18.13
C GLY A 54 -8.08 -5.85 18.26
N THR A 55 -7.94 -6.96 18.99
CA THR A 55 -9.05 -7.90 19.28
C THR A 55 -10.17 -7.28 20.12
N ASP A 56 -9.91 -6.14 20.75
CA ASP A 56 -10.85 -5.33 21.51
C ASP A 56 -11.54 -4.24 20.66
N GLY A 57 -11.34 -4.26 19.34
CA GLY A 57 -11.88 -3.28 18.40
C GLY A 57 -11.18 -1.92 18.46
N LYS A 58 -10.12 -1.77 19.25
CA LYS A 58 -9.35 -0.52 19.36
C LYS A 58 -8.11 -0.60 18.47
N MET A 59 -7.74 0.51 17.84
CA MET A 59 -6.49 0.60 17.10
C MET A 59 -5.28 0.52 18.04
N LYS A 60 -4.27 -0.24 17.64
CA LYS A 60 -3.04 -0.50 18.40
C LYS A 60 -1.82 -0.33 17.51
N VAL A 61 -0.77 0.23 18.09
CA VAL A 61 0.51 0.43 17.43
C VAL A 61 1.32 -0.87 17.47
N VAL A 62 1.88 -1.22 16.32
CA VAL A 62 2.88 -2.27 16.14
C VAL A 62 4.15 -1.59 15.61
N SER A 63 5.10 -1.33 16.50
CA SER A 63 6.39 -0.74 16.12
C SER A 63 7.24 -1.75 15.34
N LYS A 64 8.08 -1.24 14.44
CA LYS A 64 9.07 -2.06 13.73
C LYS A 64 9.98 -2.79 14.71
N ALA A 65 10.08 -4.11 14.56
CA ALA A 65 11.11 -4.91 15.21
C ALA A 65 12.21 -5.22 14.19
N GLY A 66 13.43 -4.77 14.45
CA GLY A 66 14.58 -5.01 13.58
C GLY A 66 14.74 -4.00 12.43
N VAL A 67 15.14 -4.48 11.26
CA VAL A 67 15.60 -3.63 10.14
C VAL A 67 14.44 -3.11 9.30
N TYR A 68 13.45 -3.97 9.01
CA TYR A 68 12.32 -3.68 8.12
C TYR A 68 10.96 -3.98 8.76
N GLN A 69 9.89 -3.41 8.20
CA GLN A 69 8.51 -3.72 8.58
C GLN A 69 7.69 -3.99 7.31
N VAL A 70 6.85 -5.02 7.35
CA VAL A 70 5.96 -5.39 6.24
C VAL A 70 4.53 -5.38 6.74
N THR A 71 3.63 -4.80 5.95
CA THR A 71 2.17 -4.96 6.09
C THR A 71 1.61 -5.49 4.78
N THR A 72 0.53 -6.27 4.88
CA THR A 72 -0.32 -6.60 3.74
C THR A 72 -1.78 -6.50 4.18
N ASN A 73 -2.71 -7.14 3.47
CA ASN A 73 -4.14 -7.03 3.74
C ASN A 73 -4.63 -7.90 4.92
N PHE A 74 -3.77 -8.72 5.53
CA PHE A 74 -4.13 -9.37 6.79
C PHE A 74 -3.78 -8.47 7.99
N ASN A 75 -4.50 -8.65 9.08
CA ASN A 75 -4.27 -7.87 10.30
C ASN A 75 -3.00 -8.37 11.02
N LEU A 76 -2.01 -7.50 11.24
CA LEU A 76 -0.74 -7.91 11.87
C LEU A 76 -0.93 -8.44 13.30
N LEU A 77 -1.92 -7.92 14.02
CA LEU A 77 -2.30 -8.35 15.37
C LEU A 77 -3.27 -9.53 15.36
N GLN A 78 -3.97 -9.78 14.25
CA GLN A 78 -4.96 -10.82 14.10
C GLN A 78 -4.76 -11.58 12.78
N ARG A 79 -3.92 -12.63 12.84
CA ARG A 79 -3.57 -13.46 11.67
C ARG A 79 -4.64 -14.52 11.34
N ASN A 80 -5.90 -14.24 11.64
CA ASN A 80 -7.02 -15.16 11.46
C ASN A 80 -7.58 -15.16 10.03
N GLN A 81 -7.38 -14.09 9.26
CA GLN A 81 -7.87 -13.95 7.89
C GLN A 81 -6.76 -13.45 6.96
N GLY A 82 -6.61 -14.07 5.79
CA GLY A 82 -5.60 -13.66 4.79
C GLY A 82 -4.15 -14.03 5.14
N TYR A 83 -3.93 -14.78 6.21
CA TYR A 83 -2.63 -15.35 6.60
C TYR A 83 -2.67 -16.89 6.49
N PRO A 84 -1.59 -17.57 6.01
CA PRO A 84 -0.35 -16.99 5.48
C PRO A 84 -0.58 -16.21 4.18
N CYS A 85 0.17 -15.13 4.00
CA CYS A 85 0.11 -14.30 2.81
C CYS A 85 1.40 -14.46 2.02
N TRP A 86 1.32 -14.96 0.78
CA TRP A 86 2.51 -15.14 -0.06
C TRP A 86 3.26 -13.82 -0.27
N ARG A 87 2.55 -12.71 -0.51
CA ARG A 87 3.16 -11.37 -0.67
C ARG A 87 3.95 -10.94 0.57
N TYR A 88 3.39 -11.19 1.75
CA TYR A 88 4.06 -10.87 3.01
C TYR A 88 5.34 -11.69 3.17
N ASN A 89 5.27 -12.99 2.87
CA ASN A 89 6.41 -13.89 2.98
C ASN A 89 7.51 -13.51 1.97
N THR A 90 7.15 -13.29 0.71
CA THR A 90 8.06 -12.86 -0.35
C THR A 90 8.73 -11.53 -0.03
N ALA A 91 7.96 -10.51 0.36
CA ALA A 91 8.55 -9.22 0.77
C ALA A 91 9.46 -9.38 2.00
N SER A 92 9.02 -10.13 3.01
CA SER A 92 9.82 -10.34 4.22
C SER A 92 11.13 -11.07 3.93
N GLU A 93 11.11 -12.07 3.06
CA GLU A 93 12.30 -12.79 2.63
C GLU A 93 13.25 -11.86 1.88
N MET A 94 12.77 -11.14 0.86
CA MET A 94 13.60 -10.22 0.09
C MET A 94 14.19 -9.12 0.99
N LEU A 95 13.38 -8.48 1.84
CA LEU A 95 13.88 -7.44 2.75
C LEU A 95 14.87 -7.99 3.80
N SER A 96 14.83 -9.28 4.11
CA SER A 96 15.81 -9.90 5.00
C SER A 96 17.23 -9.91 4.45
N TYR A 97 17.41 -9.77 3.13
CA TYR A 97 18.73 -9.66 2.48
C TYR A 97 19.33 -8.25 2.56
N ILE A 98 18.60 -7.25 3.04
CA ILE A 98 19.13 -5.91 3.31
C ILE A 98 20.03 -5.99 4.56
N LYS A 99 21.34 -5.81 4.36
CA LYS A 99 22.35 -5.88 5.44
C LYS A 99 23.06 -4.55 5.69
N SER A 100 23.00 -3.62 4.74
CA SER A 100 23.64 -2.31 4.81
C SER A 100 22.85 -1.26 4.01
N GLU A 101 23.25 0.01 4.15
CA GLU A 101 22.69 1.14 3.39
C GLU A 101 22.83 0.98 1.88
N ASP A 102 23.88 0.31 1.42
CA ASP A 102 24.12 0.07 -0.01
C ASP A 102 23.03 -0.82 -0.67
N HIS A 103 22.27 -1.58 0.13
CA HIS A 103 21.15 -2.39 -0.37
C HIS A 103 19.83 -1.59 -0.42
N LEU A 104 19.81 -0.33 0.03
CA LEU A 104 18.61 0.50 0.10
C LEU A 104 18.41 1.32 -1.17
N THR A 105 18.32 0.63 -2.30
CA THR A 105 18.19 1.28 -3.61
C THR A 105 16.76 1.20 -4.11
N VAL A 106 16.31 2.22 -4.84
CA VAL A 106 14.96 2.25 -5.43
C VAL A 106 14.73 1.03 -6.31
N GLU A 107 15.78 0.58 -7.01
CA GLU A 107 15.77 -0.60 -7.86
C GLU A 107 15.48 -1.87 -7.05
N TYR A 108 16.11 -2.06 -5.89
CA TYR A 108 15.85 -3.23 -5.05
C TYR A 108 14.41 -3.23 -4.51
N PHE A 109 13.91 -2.06 -4.10
CA PHE A 109 12.51 -1.93 -3.67
C PHE A 109 11.53 -2.15 -4.83
N LEU A 110 11.89 -1.75 -6.06
CA LEU A 110 11.11 -2.06 -7.25
C LEU A 110 11.05 -3.57 -7.52
N GLU A 111 12.13 -4.31 -7.30
CA GLU A 111 12.13 -5.78 -7.37
C GLU A 111 11.17 -6.39 -6.34
N VAL A 112 11.16 -5.88 -5.10
CA VAL A 112 10.21 -6.34 -4.07
C VAL A 112 8.77 -6.07 -4.49
N VAL A 113 8.47 -4.87 -4.98
CA VAL A 113 7.14 -4.50 -5.49
C VAL A 113 6.74 -5.41 -6.65
N ARG A 114 7.64 -5.62 -7.62
CA ARG A 114 7.42 -6.48 -8.79
C ARG A 114 7.13 -7.92 -8.37
N ALA A 115 7.90 -8.45 -7.43
CA ALA A 115 7.76 -9.81 -6.91
C ALA A 115 6.48 -10.03 -6.10
N THR A 116 5.85 -8.96 -5.60
CA THR A 116 4.65 -9.03 -4.76
C THR A 116 3.39 -8.48 -5.44
N CYS A 117 3.52 -7.99 -6.67
CA CYS A 117 2.43 -7.52 -7.50
C CYS A 117 1.48 -8.66 -7.90
N ASN A 118 0.21 -8.32 -8.16
CA ASN A 118 -0.80 -9.24 -8.67
C ASN A 118 -1.74 -8.58 -9.68
N GLN A 119 -2.67 -9.35 -10.25
CA GLN A 119 -3.62 -8.88 -11.26
C GLN A 119 -4.55 -7.75 -10.80
N GLY A 120 -4.79 -7.61 -9.49
CA GLY A 120 -5.56 -6.52 -8.91
C GLY A 120 -4.74 -5.26 -8.59
N THR A 121 -3.44 -5.25 -8.88
CA THR A 121 -2.58 -4.08 -8.59
C THR A 121 -2.91 -2.95 -9.56
N THR A 122 -3.44 -1.85 -9.04
CA THR A 122 -3.85 -0.68 -9.83
C THR A 122 -2.70 0.29 -10.06
N TYR A 123 -1.84 0.47 -9.06
CA TYR A 123 -0.60 1.23 -9.12
C TYR A 123 0.34 0.76 -8.02
N SER A 124 1.60 1.17 -8.09
CA SER A 124 2.60 0.96 -7.05
C SER A 124 3.38 2.25 -6.80
N THR A 125 3.80 2.46 -5.56
CA THR A 125 4.57 3.63 -5.16
C THR A 125 5.79 3.23 -4.36
N ILE A 126 6.91 3.91 -4.60
CA ILE A 126 8.09 3.88 -3.73
C ILE A 126 8.32 5.30 -3.24
N TYR A 127 8.51 5.47 -1.93
CA TYR A 127 8.80 6.78 -1.33
C TYR A 127 10.21 6.78 -0.78
N ASP A 128 11.00 7.76 -1.21
CA ASP A 128 12.29 8.10 -0.65
C ASP A 128 12.16 9.29 0.30
N PRO A 129 12.00 9.07 1.62
CA PRO A 129 11.84 10.15 2.57
C PRO A 129 13.14 10.94 2.82
N VAL A 130 14.31 10.38 2.48
CA VAL A 130 15.61 11.06 2.65
C VAL A 130 15.80 12.10 1.56
N HIS A 131 15.55 11.71 0.31
CA HIS A 131 15.67 12.60 -0.85
C HIS A 131 14.37 13.33 -1.19
N ARG A 132 13.26 13.01 -0.50
CA ARG A 132 11.92 13.56 -0.74
C ARG A 132 11.42 13.30 -2.16
N THR A 133 11.61 12.07 -2.62
CA THR A 133 11.22 11.64 -3.96
C THR A 133 10.13 10.58 -3.89
N ALA A 134 9.12 10.67 -4.75
CA ALA A 134 8.13 9.62 -4.92
C ALA A 134 8.19 9.05 -6.33
N TYR A 135 8.18 7.73 -6.43
CA TYR A 135 8.18 6.98 -7.69
C TYR A 135 6.82 6.32 -7.84
N PHE A 136 6.12 6.59 -8.93
CA PHE A 136 4.82 6.04 -9.23
C PHE A 136 4.89 5.15 -10.47
N TYR A 137 4.32 3.95 -10.34
CA TYR A 137 4.22 2.94 -11.41
C TYR A 137 2.76 2.59 -11.63
N ASN A 138 2.34 2.49 -12.90
CA ASN A 138 0.96 2.20 -13.23
C ASN A 138 0.75 0.69 -13.47
N LYS A 139 -0.19 0.09 -12.72
CA LYS A 139 -0.49 -1.35 -12.77
C LYS A 139 0.75 -2.23 -12.57
N GLN A 140 1.04 -3.11 -13.54
CA GLN A 140 2.18 -4.02 -13.59
C GLN A 140 3.31 -3.51 -14.50
N ASN A 141 3.20 -2.27 -14.99
CA ASN A 141 4.27 -1.66 -15.77
C ASN A 141 5.32 -1.07 -14.82
N PHE A 142 6.46 -1.76 -14.74
CA PHE A 142 7.61 -1.36 -13.94
C PHE A 142 8.77 -0.82 -14.78
N GLU A 143 8.53 -0.57 -16.07
CA GLU A 143 9.51 -0.02 -17.01
C GLU A 143 9.35 1.50 -17.14
N ASP A 144 8.11 1.98 -17.13
CA ASP A 144 7.82 3.41 -17.08
C ASP A 144 7.55 3.87 -15.64
N VAL A 145 8.16 5.00 -15.24
CA VAL A 145 8.01 5.59 -13.90
C VAL A 145 7.72 7.08 -14.00
N ALA A 146 6.74 7.56 -13.22
CA ALA A 146 6.56 8.97 -12.95
C ALA A 146 7.28 9.31 -11.64
N VAL A 147 8.29 10.19 -11.71
CA VAL A 147 9.11 10.60 -10.56
C VAL A 147 8.72 12.00 -10.13
N PHE A 148 8.47 12.18 -8.84
CA PHE A 148 8.05 13.44 -8.24
C PHE A 148 9.07 13.90 -7.20
N ASP A 149 9.55 15.14 -7.31
CA ASP A 149 10.18 15.84 -6.21
C ASP A 149 9.07 16.39 -5.30
N LEU A 150 8.97 15.85 -4.09
CA LEU A 150 7.87 16.20 -3.18
C LEU A 150 7.94 17.65 -2.71
N LYS A 151 9.12 18.27 -2.69
CA LYS A 151 9.24 19.68 -2.32
C LYS A 151 8.64 20.55 -3.43
N GLU A 152 9.02 20.29 -4.68
CA GLU A 152 8.47 21.00 -5.84
C GLU A 152 6.96 20.76 -6.00
N GLU A 153 6.49 19.53 -5.80
CA GLU A 153 5.05 19.24 -5.86
C GLU A 153 4.27 20.00 -4.78
N LEU A 154 4.77 20.07 -3.54
CA LEU A 154 4.07 20.77 -2.46
C LEU A 154 4.03 22.30 -2.68
N GLU A 155 5.05 22.88 -3.33
CA GLU A 155 5.08 24.32 -3.67
C GLU A 155 4.00 24.71 -4.70
N LYS A 156 3.49 23.76 -5.50
CA LYS A 156 2.39 23.99 -6.45
C LYS A 156 1.03 24.19 -5.77
N GLY A 157 0.95 23.99 -4.46
CA GLY A 157 -0.31 24.05 -3.71
C GLY A 157 -1.20 22.84 -4.00
N ASN A 158 -2.51 22.98 -3.73
CA ASN A 158 -3.45 21.86 -3.89
C ASN A 158 -3.66 21.54 -5.38
N HIS A 159 -3.28 20.34 -5.82
CA HIS A 159 -3.42 19.88 -7.20
C HIS A 159 -3.52 18.35 -7.25
N SER A 160 -3.85 17.80 -8.43
CA SER A 160 -3.93 16.36 -8.65
C SER A 160 -3.59 16.01 -10.10
N TYR A 161 -3.20 14.76 -10.33
CA TYR A 161 -2.88 14.22 -11.65
C TYR A 161 -3.86 13.10 -12.03
N ASP A 162 -4.17 12.98 -13.32
CA ASP A 162 -4.77 11.78 -13.88
C ASP A 162 -3.65 10.75 -14.10
N ALA A 163 -3.71 9.65 -13.34
CA ALA A 163 -2.69 8.60 -13.38
C ALA A 163 -2.43 8.05 -14.80
N PHE A 164 -3.46 7.99 -15.66
CA PHE A 164 -3.29 7.49 -17.04
C PHE A 164 -2.55 8.48 -17.95
N ARG A 165 -2.53 9.76 -17.59
CA ARG A 165 -1.87 10.82 -18.37
C ARG A 165 -0.43 11.06 -17.96
N LEU A 166 0.02 10.45 -16.86
CA LEU A 166 1.42 10.50 -16.42
C LEU A 166 2.34 9.65 -17.31
N PHE A 167 1.77 8.72 -18.08
CA PHE A 167 2.54 7.78 -18.88
C PHE A 167 2.26 7.97 -20.37
N PRO A 168 3.27 7.80 -21.24
CA PRO A 168 3.05 7.80 -22.68
C PRO A 168 2.05 6.68 -23.03
N LYS A 169 1.12 6.98 -23.95
CA LYS A 169 0.30 5.92 -24.55
C LYS A 169 1.24 5.04 -25.35
N LYS A 170 1.46 3.80 -24.89
CA LYS A 170 2.07 2.78 -25.72
C LYS A 170 1.21 2.70 -26.99
N ALA A 171 1.82 2.88 -28.16
CA ALA A 171 1.12 2.63 -29.42
C ALA A 171 0.54 1.22 -29.31
N ALA A 172 -0.77 1.08 -29.50
CA ALA A 172 -1.39 -0.22 -29.46
C ALA A 172 -0.68 -1.07 -30.51
N GLU A 173 0.07 -2.08 -30.08
CA GLU A 173 0.27 -3.24 -30.92
C GLU A 173 -1.15 -3.73 -31.18
N GLU A 174 -1.58 -3.63 -32.43
CA GLU A 174 -2.88 -4.14 -32.85
C GLU A 174 -2.98 -5.57 -32.34
N PRO A 175 -4.08 -5.94 -31.65
CA PRO A 175 -4.23 -7.33 -31.26
C PRO A 175 -4.20 -8.14 -32.55
N GLU A 176 -3.20 -9.01 -32.71
CA GLU A 176 -3.28 -10.03 -33.73
C GLU A 176 -4.59 -10.79 -33.49
N GLU A 177 -5.47 -10.76 -34.50
CA GLU A 177 -6.65 -11.59 -34.57
C GLU A 177 -6.20 -13.06 -34.49
N SER A 178 -6.09 -13.58 -33.27
CA SER A 178 -6.04 -15.02 -33.08
C SER A 178 -7.44 -15.56 -33.39
N GLU A 179 -7.54 -16.21 -34.55
CA GLU A 179 -8.70 -16.99 -34.95
C GLU A 179 -9.08 -17.96 -33.81
N SER A 180 -10.30 -17.85 -33.31
CA SER A 180 -10.84 -18.76 -32.30
C SER A 180 -11.01 -20.16 -32.89
N PRO A 181 -10.47 -21.23 -32.28
CA PRO A 181 -10.92 -22.58 -32.57
C PRO A 181 -12.27 -22.81 -31.87
N GLY A 182 -13.30 -23.04 -32.69
CA GLY A 182 -14.46 -23.89 -32.44
C GLY A 182 -15.07 -23.92 -31.03
N GLU A 183 -16.24 -23.30 -30.93
CA GLU A 183 -17.26 -23.53 -29.91
C GLU A 183 -17.47 -25.03 -29.62
N VAL A 184 -17.09 -25.47 -28.41
CA VAL A 184 -17.54 -26.73 -27.83
C VAL A 184 -18.48 -26.38 -26.68
N THR A 185 -19.76 -26.66 -26.90
CA THR A 185 -20.85 -26.50 -25.95
C THR A 185 -20.72 -27.52 -24.80
N GLU A 186 -20.54 -27.03 -23.57
CA GLU A 186 -20.82 -27.80 -22.34
C GLU A 186 -22.22 -27.41 -21.79
N PRO A 187 -22.95 -28.35 -21.16
CA PRO A 187 -24.39 -28.22 -20.91
C PRO A 187 -24.74 -27.32 -19.71
N GLU A 188 -25.84 -26.58 -19.85
CA GLU A 188 -26.43 -25.68 -18.84
C GLU A 188 -26.85 -26.42 -17.55
N GLU A 189 -26.43 -25.88 -16.39
CA GLU A 189 -27.07 -26.16 -15.10
C GLU A 189 -28.37 -25.33 -14.93
N PRO A 190 -29.43 -25.88 -14.33
CA PRO A 190 -30.73 -25.23 -14.27
C PRO A 190 -30.80 -24.09 -13.22
N GLN A 191 -31.21 -22.91 -13.67
CA GLN A 191 -31.54 -21.74 -12.85
C GLN A 191 -32.94 -21.88 -12.21
N PRO A 192 -33.15 -21.53 -10.92
CA PRO A 192 -34.48 -21.46 -10.35
C PRO A 192 -35.21 -20.15 -10.69
N VAL A 193 -36.50 -20.31 -10.96
CA VAL A 193 -37.49 -19.34 -11.46
C VAL A 193 -37.74 -18.15 -10.53
N THR A 194 -37.73 -16.94 -11.11
CA THR A 194 -38.09 -15.66 -10.50
C THR A 194 -39.60 -15.48 -10.29
N LYS A 195 -40.00 -14.71 -9.25
CA LYS A 195 -41.23 -13.92 -9.26
C LYS A 195 -41.02 -12.53 -8.63
N GLY A 196 -41.36 -11.48 -9.39
CA GLY A 196 -42.04 -10.29 -8.88
C GLY A 196 -41.24 -8.99 -8.77
N THR A 197 -41.32 -8.16 -9.82
CA THR A 197 -40.82 -6.78 -9.94
C THR A 197 -41.70 -5.76 -9.19
N SER A 198 -41.10 -4.71 -8.60
CA SER A 198 -41.57 -3.31 -8.66
C SER A 198 -40.55 -2.34 -8.02
N PRO A 199 -40.39 -1.09 -8.52
CA PRO A 199 -39.14 -0.34 -8.45
C PRO A 199 -39.13 0.73 -7.35
N GLY A 200 -37.94 0.99 -6.78
CA GLY A 200 -37.71 2.16 -5.95
C GLY A 200 -36.63 1.95 -4.91
N SER A 201 -35.39 2.28 -5.27
CA SER A 201 -34.44 2.96 -4.36
C SER A 201 -33.14 3.22 -5.12
N LEU A 202 -32.85 4.49 -5.32
CA LEU A 202 -31.58 5.03 -5.82
C LEU A 202 -30.46 4.91 -4.76
N SER A 203 -30.29 3.73 -4.15
CA SER A 203 -29.29 3.48 -3.10
C SER A 203 -28.29 2.36 -3.43
N GLY A 204 -28.13 2.03 -4.71
CA GLY A 204 -27.25 0.95 -5.19
C GLY A 204 -25.89 1.39 -5.74
N PHE A 205 -25.62 2.70 -5.83
CA PHE A 205 -24.39 3.23 -6.44
C PHE A 205 -23.30 3.63 -5.44
N LEU A 206 -23.45 3.25 -4.17
CA LEU A 206 -22.55 3.67 -3.09
C LEU A 206 -22.01 2.50 -2.25
N PHE A 207 -21.76 1.34 -2.86
CA PHE A 207 -21.05 0.23 -2.19
C PHE A 207 -20.23 -0.57 -3.21
N ALA A 208 -19.28 0.10 -3.86
CA ALA A 208 -18.21 -0.55 -4.61
C ALA A 208 -16.96 0.33 -4.69
N ILE A 209 -16.59 0.97 -3.57
CA ILE A 209 -15.17 1.23 -3.28
C ILE A 209 -14.80 0.22 -2.20
N SER A 210 -14.96 -1.08 -2.51
CA SER A 210 -14.14 -2.06 -1.81
C SER A 210 -12.72 -1.71 -2.18
N ALA A 211 -11.96 -1.27 -1.19
CA ALA A 211 -10.57 -0.88 -1.31
C ALA A 211 -9.76 -1.94 -2.08
N VAL A 212 -9.60 -1.73 -3.39
CA VAL A 212 -8.53 -2.32 -4.18
C VAL A 212 -7.51 -1.21 -4.47
N ALA A 213 -7.09 -0.55 -3.40
CA ALA A 213 -5.75 -0.01 -3.35
C ALA A 213 -4.92 -1.12 -2.69
N LEU A 214 -4.41 -2.02 -3.53
CA LEU A 214 -3.41 -3.00 -3.12
C LEU A 214 -2.11 -2.24 -2.88
N ILE A 215 -2.05 -1.47 -1.79
CA ILE A 215 -0.85 -0.72 -1.44
C ILE A 215 0.08 -1.70 -0.73
N ILE A 216 1.04 -2.23 -1.48
CA ILE A 216 2.26 -2.78 -0.87
C ILE A 216 3.13 -1.57 -0.57
N LEU A 217 2.96 -1.02 0.63
CA LEU A 217 3.78 0.09 1.09
C LEU A 217 5.08 -0.51 1.60
N VAL A 218 6.09 -0.63 0.74
CA VAL A 218 7.45 -0.96 1.18
C VAL A 218 8.10 0.33 1.63
N ALA A 219 8.08 0.59 2.93
CA ALA A 219 8.68 1.80 3.50
C ALA A 219 10.21 1.67 3.55
N LEU A 220 10.90 2.61 2.90
CA LEU A 220 12.36 2.80 3.00
C LEU A 220 12.73 3.14 4.43
N VAL A 221 13.50 2.26 5.08
CA VAL A 221 13.80 2.46 6.49
C VAL A 221 15.14 1.78 6.85
N TYR A 222 16.21 2.58 6.97
CA TYR A 222 17.38 2.21 7.77
C TYR A 222 18.04 3.44 8.40
N ARG A 223 18.50 3.24 9.64
CA ARG A 223 19.28 4.19 10.41
C ARG A 223 20.74 3.77 10.41
N LYS A 224 21.61 4.74 10.13
CA LYS A 224 23.04 4.83 10.47
C LYS A 224 23.47 3.79 11.51
N MET A 225 24.27 2.83 11.06
CA MET A 225 24.98 1.84 11.87
C MET A 225 26.08 2.50 12.72
N LYS A 226 25.72 3.49 13.57
CA LYS A 226 26.70 4.23 14.36
C LYS A 226 27.05 3.44 15.62
N LYS A 227 28.17 2.71 15.53
CA LYS A 227 28.99 2.14 16.61
C LYS A 227 28.30 1.22 17.63
N VAL A 228 28.21 -0.07 17.31
CA VAL A 228 28.45 -1.14 18.31
C VAL A 228 29.89 -1.59 18.13
N LYS A 229 30.83 -0.76 18.57
CA LYS A 229 32.26 -1.05 18.61
C LYS A 229 32.91 -0.13 19.65
N GLU A 230 32.44 -0.21 20.89
CA GLU A 230 33.08 0.41 22.06
C GLU A 230 32.36 -0.11 23.33
N GLU A 231 32.38 -1.43 23.53
CA GLU A 231 32.15 -2.05 24.85
C GLU A 231 32.66 -3.51 24.84
N VAL A 232 33.92 -3.67 24.43
CA VAL A 232 34.76 -4.81 24.83
C VAL A 232 36.17 -4.26 24.98
N HIS A 233 36.47 -3.68 26.14
CA HIS A 233 37.79 -3.67 26.78
C HIS A 233 37.59 -3.53 28.28
#